data_AF-A0A9W2WRZ8-F1
#
_entry.id   AF-A0A9W2WRZ8-F1
#
_cell.length_a   1.000
_cell.length_b   1.000
_cell.length_c   1.000
_cell.angle_alpha   90.00
_cell.angle_beta   90.00
_cell.angle_gamma   90.00
#
_symmetry.space_group_name_H-M   'P 1'
#
loop_
_entity.id
_entity.type
_entity.pdbx_description
1 polymer ?
#
loop_
_entity_poly.entity_id
_entity_poly.type
_entity_poly.pdbx_seq_one_letter_code
_entity_poly.pdbx_strand_id
1 'polypeptide(L)'
;MGGEERMAGFPPLVAEDITLDEGLGESEAVADIKFSSAGWVAVTPQFKDKLHLRGYTPQGTVLTVRRPLLPHVVNIKGERIRKSVAYKTKKPPALVYNLQKKKKR
;
A
#
# COMPACT_ATOMS: atom_id res chain seq x y z
N MET A 1 -21.57 6.29 5.06
CA MET A 1 -21.87 4.88 4.74
C MET A 1 -20.75 4.01 5.29
N GLY A 2 -21.09 3.05 6.15
CA GLY A 2 -20.12 2.25 6.93
C GLY A 2 -20.52 2.15 8.41
N GLY A 3 -21.79 1.81 8.67
CA GLY A 3 -22.31 1.66 10.04
C GLY A 3 -21.96 0.28 10.63
N GLU A 4 -22.11 0.17 11.94
CA GLU A 4 -21.80 -1.06 12.70
C GLU A 4 -22.55 -2.28 12.17
N GLU A 5 -23.85 -2.12 11.88
CA GLU A 5 -24.69 -3.18 11.30
C GLU A 5 -24.13 -3.71 9.97
N ARG A 6 -23.59 -2.83 9.11
CA ARG A 6 -22.96 -3.25 7.85
C ARG A 6 -21.63 -3.94 8.09
N MET A 7 -20.85 -3.46 9.05
CA MET A 7 -19.55 -4.05 9.37
C MET A 7 -19.68 -5.42 10.02
N ALA A 8 -20.76 -5.69 10.76
CA ALA A 8 -21.04 -6.98 11.36
C ALA A 8 -21.20 -8.10 10.31
N GLY A 9 -21.78 -7.80 9.15
CA GLY A 9 -21.91 -8.73 8.03
C GLY A 9 -20.84 -8.59 6.94
N PHE A 10 -19.83 -7.74 7.13
CA PHE A 10 -18.82 -7.52 6.11
C PHE A 10 -17.86 -8.72 6.04
N PRO A 11 -17.50 -9.21 4.84
CA PRO A 11 -16.60 -10.34 4.72
C PRO A 11 -15.24 -10.07 5.39
N PRO A 12 -14.61 -11.08 6.02
CA PRO A 12 -13.30 -10.91 6.60
C PRO A 12 -12.29 -10.53 5.52
N LEU A 13 -11.29 -9.73 5.89
CA LEU A 13 -10.18 -9.42 4.98
C LEU A 13 -9.18 -10.58 4.98
N VAL A 14 -8.85 -11.07 3.78
CA VAL A 14 -7.85 -12.11 3.56
C VAL A 14 -6.57 -11.46 3.06
N ALA A 15 -5.43 -11.94 3.57
CA ALA A 15 -4.12 -11.46 3.20
C ALA A 15 -3.55 -12.21 2.00
N GLU A 16 -2.90 -11.49 1.09
CA GLU A 16 -2.12 -12.05 -0.01
C GLU A 16 -0.74 -11.39 -0.04
N ASP A 17 0.31 -12.23 -0.04
CA ASP A 17 1.69 -11.78 -0.13
C ASP A 17 2.10 -11.59 -1.58
N ILE A 18 2.65 -10.42 -1.89
CA ILE A 18 3.02 -9.99 -3.24
C ILE A 18 4.50 -9.68 -3.22
N THR A 19 5.25 -10.30 -4.13
CA THR A 19 6.65 -9.93 -4.38
C THR A 19 6.72 -9.25 -5.75
N LEU A 20 7.31 -8.07 -5.78
CA LEU A 20 7.53 -7.31 -7.02
C LEU A 20 8.99 -7.39 -7.45
N ASP A 21 9.19 -7.26 -8.75
CA ASP A 21 10.52 -7.14 -9.35
C ASP A 21 11.25 -5.89 -8.88
N GLU A 22 12.56 -5.87 -9.11
CA GLU A 22 13.43 -4.76 -8.73
C GLU A 22 13.00 -3.44 -9.38
N GLY A 23 13.05 -2.36 -8.60
CA GLY A 23 12.74 -1.01 -9.09
C GLY A 23 13.65 -0.56 -10.24
N LEU A 24 13.04 0.04 -11.25
CA LEU A 24 13.72 0.67 -12.38
C LEU A 24 14.19 2.11 -12.07
N GLY A 25 13.79 2.66 -10.92
CA GLY A 25 14.10 4.03 -10.48
C GLY A 25 12.84 4.77 -10.02
N GLU A 26 13.01 5.98 -9.48
CA GLU A 26 11.91 6.77 -8.89
C GLU A 26 10.88 7.32 -9.90
N SER A 27 11.16 7.21 -11.20
CA SER A 27 10.37 7.81 -12.29
C SER A 27 9.52 6.80 -13.06
N GLU A 28 9.59 5.51 -12.74
CA GLU A 28 8.91 4.45 -13.46
C GLU A 28 8.32 3.38 -12.53
N ALA A 29 7.02 3.15 -12.64
CA ALA A 29 6.33 2.08 -11.94
C ALA A 29 6.73 0.71 -12.50
N VAL A 30 6.85 -0.29 -11.63
CA VAL A 30 7.17 -1.67 -12.01
C VAL A 30 5.91 -2.53 -12.16
N ALA A 31 4.83 -2.19 -11.45
CA ALA A 31 3.59 -2.95 -11.46
C ALA A 31 2.38 -2.08 -11.07
N ASP A 32 1.21 -2.48 -11.57
CA ASP A 32 -0.06 -2.10 -10.97
C ASP A 32 -0.57 -3.25 -10.09
N ILE A 33 -0.91 -2.95 -8.84
CA ILE A 33 -1.67 -3.85 -7.97
C ILE A 33 -3.14 -3.50 -8.12
N LYS A 34 -3.90 -4.34 -8.81
CA LYS A 34 -5.32 -4.15 -9.08
C LYS A 34 -6.15 -4.79 -7.98
N PHE A 35 -7.10 -4.02 -7.45
CA PHE A 35 -8.14 -4.49 -6.55
C PHE A 35 -9.44 -4.59 -7.33
N SER A 36 -10.03 -5.78 -7.43
CA SER A 36 -11.26 -5.97 -8.20
C SER A 36 -12.33 -4.95 -7.79
N SER A 37 -12.85 -4.17 -8.75
CA SER A 37 -13.82 -3.07 -8.61
C SER A 37 -13.39 -1.81 -7.81
N ALA A 38 -12.29 -1.85 -7.04
CA ALA A 38 -11.85 -0.71 -6.21
C ALA A 38 -10.74 0.14 -6.85
N GLY A 39 -10.22 -0.28 -8.00
CA GLY A 39 -9.18 0.43 -8.76
C GLY A 39 -7.83 -0.28 -8.72
N TRP A 40 -6.75 0.49 -8.80
CA TRP A 40 -5.39 -0.06 -8.74
C TRP A 40 -4.41 0.94 -8.12
N VAL A 41 -3.27 0.42 -7.69
CA VAL A 41 -2.14 1.18 -7.17
C VAL A 41 -0.94 0.95 -8.07
N ALA A 42 -0.43 2.02 -8.69
CA ALA A 42 0.85 1.98 -9.40
C ALA A 42 1.99 2.01 -8.38
N VAL A 43 2.91 1.05 -8.47
CA VAL A 43 4.02 0.89 -7.51
C VAL A 43 5.33 1.27 -8.18
N THR A 44 6.02 2.24 -7.59
CA THR A 44 7.32 2.77 -8.03
C THR A 44 8.35 2.56 -6.93
N PRO A 45 9.09 1.44 -6.94
CA PRO A 45 10.15 1.16 -5.98
C PRO A 45 11.39 2.02 -6.23
N GLN A 46 12.26 2.10 -5.24
CA GLN A 46 13.61 2.62 -5.43
C GLN A 46 14.43 1.70 -6.34
N PHE A 47 15.45 2.24 -7.00
CA PHE A 47 16.29 1.47 -7.92
C PHE A 47 16.90 0.23 -7.23
N LYS A 48 16.75 -0.95 -7.85
CA LYS A 48 17.19 -2.26 -7.32
C LYS A 48 16.54 -2.72 -6.01
N ASP A 49 15.52 -2.01 -5.53
CA ASP A 49 14.80 -2.41 -4.32
C ASP A 49 13.75 -3.48 -4.66
N LYS A 50 13.76 -4.58 -3.90
CA LYS A 50 12.75 -5.65 -4.01
C LYS A 50 11.67 -5.42 -2.97
N LEU A 51 10.43 -5.30 -3.42
CA LEU A 51 9.30 -5.04 -2.53
C LEU A 51 8.56 -6.33 -2.20
N HIS A 52 8.42 -6.56 -0.89
CA HIS A 52 7.48 -7.53 -0.32
C HIS A 52 6.30 -6.77 0.27
N LEU A 53 5.15 -6.94 -0.34
CA LEU A 53 3.91 -6.26 0.03
C LEU A 53 2.89 -7.30 0.48
N ARG A 54 1.95 -6.86 1.34
CA ARG A 54 0.81 -7.68 1.75
C ARG A 54 -0.47 -6.91 1.46
N GLY A 55 -1.23 -7.40 0.49
CA GLY A 55 -2.56 -6.88 0.16
C GLY A 55 -3.61 -7.53 1.05
N TYR A 56 -4.63 -6.76 1.44
CA TYR A 56 -5.79 -7.28 2.15
C TYR A 56 -7.04 -6.95 1.37
N THR A 57 -7.84 -7.96 1.05
CA THR A 57 -9.09 -7.80 0.30
C THR A 57 -10.22 -8.57 0.98
N PRO A 58 -11.48 -8.14 0.86
CA PRO A 58 -12.61 -8.90 1.38
C PRO A 58 -12.62 -10.30 0.77
N GLN A 59 -12.92 -11.30 1.58
CA GLN A 59 -13.04 -12.68 1.11
C GLN A 59 -13.99 -12.77 -0.10
N GLY A 60 -13.56 -13.51 -1.14
CA GLY A 60 -14.31 -13.63 -2.40
C GLY A 60 -14.02 -12.52 -3.43
N THR A 61 -13.18 -11.54 -3.08
CA THR A 61 -12.64 -10.57 -4.05
C THR A 61 -11.20 -10.93 -4.44
N VAL A 62 -10.75 -10.40 -5.58
CA VAL A 62 -9.45 -10.76 -6.17
C VAL A 62 -8.52 -9.55 -6.17
N LEU A 63 -7.27 -9.82 -5.80
CA LEU A 63 -6.12 -8.95 -6.04
C LEU A 63 -5.32 -9.53 -7.21
N THR A 64 -4.87 -8.69 -8.14
CA THR A 64 -3.99 -9.14 -9.23
C THR A 64 -2.85 -8.17 -9.46
N VAL A 65 -1.65 -8.70 -9.69
CA VAL A 65 -0.50 -7.93 -10.17
C VAL A 65 -0.49 -7.93 -11.69
N ARG A 66 -0.29 -6.76 -12.31
CA ARG A 66 -0.16 -6.63 -13.77
C ARG A 66 0.92 -5.61 -14.12
N ARG A 67 1.30 -5.57 -15.40
CA ARG A 67 2.15 -4.50 -15.94
C ARG A 67 1.47 -3.12 -15.78
N PRO A 68 2.24 -2.08 -15.45
CA PRO A 68 1.69 -0.76 -15.21
C PRO A 68 1.08 -0.18 -16.50
N LEU A 69 -0.17 0.29 -16.42
CA LEU A 69 -0.83 0.93 -17.58
C LEU A 69 -0.24 2.31 -17.88
N LEU A 70 0.22 3.02 -16.84
CA LEU A 70 0.84 4.34 -16.94
C LEU A 70 2.18 4.33 -16.20
N PRO A 71 3.26 3.79 -16.80
CA PRO A 71 4.54 3.59 -16.11
C PRO A 71 5.11 4.86 -15.49
N HIS A 72 4.93 6.02 -16.14
CA HIS A 72 5.49 7.30 -15.70
C HIS A 72 4.50 8.19 -14.94
N VAL A 73 3.36 7.65 -14.47
CA VAL A 73 2.33 8.43 -13.75
C VAL A 73 2.88 9.14 -12.51
N VAL A 74 3.92 8.58 -11.89
CA VAL A 74 4.62 9.16 -10.73
C VAL A 74 5.19 10.56 -11.01
N ASN A 75 5.51 10.87 -12.27
CA ASN A 75 6.08 12.17 -12.67
C ASN A 75 5.01 13.26 -12.83
N ILE A 76 3.73 12.88 -12.87
CA ILE A 76 2.59 13.80 -13.03
C ILE A 76 1.97 14.16 -11.67
N LYS A 77 2.39 13.49 -10.58
CA LYS A 77 1.87 13.76 -9.24
C LYS A 77 2.28 15.17 -8.78
N GLY A 78 1.34 15.89 -8.18
CA GLY A 78 1.63 17.18 -7.55
C GLY A 78 2.54 17.04 -6.32
N GLU A 79 3.11 18.16 -5.88
CA GLU A 79 3.94 18.18 -4.68
C GLU A 79 3.18 17.72 -3.44
N ARG A 80 3.89 17.04 -2.55
CA ARG A 80 3.32 16.56 -1.30
C ARG A 80 3.04 17.73 -0.36
N ILE A 81 1.79 17.92 0.02
CA ILE A 81 1.38 18.93 1.02
C ILE A 81 1.85 18.52 2.41
N ARG A 82 3.02 19.02 2.81
CA ARG A 82 3.66 18.70 4.09
C ARG A 82 2.73 19.05 5.26
N LYS A 83 2.78 18.25 6.33
CA LYS A 83 2.00 18.40 7.57
C LYS A 83 0.47 18.24 7.44
N SER A 84 -0.07 17.93 6.27
CA SER A 84 -1.50 17.60 6.15
C SER A 84 -1.81 16.19 6.67
N VAL A 85 -3.08 15.97 7.04
CA VAL A 85 -3.57 14.69 7.56
C VAL A 85 -3.43 13.54 6.56
N ALA A 86 -3.60 13.82 5.26
CA ALA A 86 -3.48 12.84 4.18
C ALA A 86 -2.09 12.18 4.12
N TYR A 87 -1.06 12.91 4.57
CA TYR A 87 0.33 12.50 4.48
C TYR A 87 0.95 12.17 5.84
N LYS A 88 0.15 12.11 6.91
CA LYS A 88 0.64 11.76 8.25
C LYS A 88 0.88 10.26 8.34
N THR A 89 2.14 9.84 8.36
CA THR A 89 2.49 8.42 8.52
C THR A 89 2.17 7.96 9.94
N LYS A 90 1.43 6.87 10.07
CA LYS A 90 1.32 6.14 11.34
C LYS A 90 2.61 5.36 11.54
N LYS A 91 3.22 5.47 12.72
CA LYS A 91 4.39 4.65 13.05
C LYS A 91 3.92 3.19 13.16
N PRO A 92 4.55 2.24 12.48
CA PRO A 92 4.20 0.83 12.60
C PRO A 92 4.37 0.37 14.05
N PRO A 93 3.51 -0.54 14.56
CA PRO A 93 3.54 -0.99 15.95
C PRO A 93 4.92 -1.47 16.42
N ALA A 94 5.69 -2.13 15.55
CA ALA A 94 7.05 -2.57 15.83
C ALA A 94 8.01 -1.42 16.19
N LEU A 95 7.89 -0.26 15.51
CA LEU A 95 8.68 0.93 15.83
C LEU A 95 8.18 1.62 17.11
N VAL A 96 6.88 1.53 17.42
CA VAL A 96 6.29 2.11 18.65
C VAL A 96 6.69 1.29 19.89
N TYR A 97 6.64 -0.05 19.80
CA TYR A 97 7.01 -0.96 20.89
C TYR A 97 8.47 -0.76 21.32
N ASN A 98 9.40 -0.66 20.36
CA ASN A 98 10.81 -0.43 20.62
C ASN A 98 11.10 0.92 21.30
N LEU A 99 10.31 1.97 21.00
CA LEU A 99 10.44 3.28 21.62
C LEU A 99 9.94 3.29 23.07
N GLN A 100 8.86 2.55 23.38
CA GLN A 100 8.35 2.41 24.76
C GLN A 100 9.37 1.71 25.66
N LYS A 101 10.08 0.70 25.14
CA LYS A 101 11.12 -0.03 25.88
C LYS A 101 12.34 0.85 26.19
N LYS A 102 12.72 1.77 25.29
CA LYS A 102 13.83 2.71 25.51
C LYS A 102 13.53 3.82 26.52
N LYS A 103 12.26 4.26 26.66
CA LYS A 103 11.85 5.29 27.64
C LYS A 103 11.72 4.77 29.09
N LYS A 104 11.74 3.45 29.30
CA LYS A 104 11.63 2.81 30.62
C LYS A 104 12.99 2.41 31.23
N ARG A 105 14.10 2.79 30.60
CA ARG A 105 15.46 2.69 31.14
C ARG A 105 15.97 4.10 31.39
#